data_AF-A0A2L1C8G8-F1
#
_entry.id   AF-A0A2L1C8G8-F1
#
_cell.length_a   1.000
_cell.length_b   1.000
_cell.length_c   1.000
_cell.angle_alpha   90.00
_cell.angle_beta   90.00
_cell.angle_gamma   90.00
#
_symmetry.space_group_name_H-M   'P 1'
#
loop_
_entity.id
_entity.type
_entity.pdbx_description
1 polymer ?
#
loop_
_entity_poly.entity_id
_entity_poly.type
_entity_poly.pdbx_seq_one_letter_code
_entity_poly.pdbx_strand_id
1 'polypeptide(L)'
;MLGSQKNMSKTQIIFIGFGNICLTLVYWYILVFIVGQLDVAFYPLVNGYTTYMEWYPYIVLLVNYHPILIVLYCVAWMYFRGNEVDASRNVIY
;
A
#
# COMPACT_ATOMS: atom_id res chain seq x y z
N MET A 1 14.62 16.63 1.07
CA MET A 1 15.10 16.28 2.42
C MET A 1 15.41 14.78 2.47
N LEU A 2 16.63 14.37 2.13
CA LEU A 2 17.06 12.95 2.02
C LEU A 2 18.27 12.64 2.93
N GLY A 3 18.42 13.39 4.04
CA GLY A 3 19.65 13.42 4.83
C GLY A 3 19.65 12.66 6.15
N SER A 4 18.57 11.97 6.54
CA SER A 4 18.47 11.39 7.90
C SER A 4 17.85 9.99 7.93
N GLN A 5 18.39 9.05 7.13
CA GLN A 5 17.99 7.63 7.21
C GLN A 5 19.18 6.68 7.49
N LYS A 6 20.38 7.21 7.73
CA LYS A 6 21.62 6.42 7.83
C LYS A 6 21.73 5.57 9.11
N ASN A 7 20.87 5.78 10.11
CA ASN A 7 20.95 5.11 11.43
C ASN A 7 19.63 4.45 11.87
N MET A 8 18.84 3.88 10.96
CA MET A 8 17.66 3.10 11.38
C MET A 8 18.04 1.66 11.71
N SER A 9 17.57 1.16 12.85
CA SER A 9 17.71 -0.25 13.22
C SER A 9 16.71 -1.12 12.45
N LYS A 10 17.01 -2.41 12.29
CA LYS A 10 16.09 -3.38 11.65
C LYS A 10 14.71 -3.38 12.30
N THR A 11 14.67 -3.31 13.63
CA THR A 11 13.42 -3.25 14.39
C THR A 11 12.61 -2.00 14.05
N GLN A 12 13.27 -0.85 13.87
CA GLN A 12 12.60 0.38 13.44
C GLN A 12 12.05 0.26 12.00
N ILE A 13 12.81 -0.34 11.08
CA ILE A 13 12.37 -0.57 9.70
C ILE A 13 11.12 -1.45 9.67
N ILE A 14 11.13 -2.57 10.41
CA ILE A 14 9.99 -3.48 10.50
C ILE A 14 8.78 -2.77 11.13
N PHE A 15 8.99 -2.01 12.20
CA PHE A 15 7.91 -1.29 12.88
C PHE A 15 7.26 -0.23 11.99
N ILE A 16 8.07 0.54 11.25
CA ILE A 16 7.58 1.54 10.29
C ILE A 16 6.83 0.85 9.14
N GLY A 17 7.40 -0.22 8.57
CA GLY A 17 6.76 -0.95 7.48
C GLY A 17 5.43 -1.60 7.90
N PHE A 18 5.39 -2.23 9.08
CA PHE A 18 4.16 -2.79 9.65
C PHE A 18 3.14 -1.69 9.95
N GLY A 19 3.57 -0.55 10.52
CA GLY A 19 2.69 0.60 10.75
C GLY A 19 2.03 1.11 9.47
N ASN A 20 2.80 1.20 8.37
CA ASN A 20 2.25 1.58 7.06
C ASN A 20 1.26 0.55 6.51
N ILE A 21 1.51 -0.74 6.69
CA ILE A 21 0.55 -1.81 6.32
C ILE A 21 -0.74 -1.66 7.12
N CYS A 22 -0.67 -1.50 8.44
CA CYS A 22 -1.84 -1.30 9.28
C CYS A 22 -2.63 -0.04 8.89
N LEU A 23 -1.96 1.09 8.68
CA LEU A 23 -2.61 2.33 8.24
C LEU A 23 -3.30 2.17 6.89
N THR A 24 -2.66 1.48 5.94
CA THR A 24 -3.25 1.19 4.63
C THR A 24 -4.49 0.34 4.76
N LEU A 25 -4.45 -0.72 5.58
CA LEU A 25 -5.61 -1.58 5.81
C LEU A 25 -6.73 -0.83 6.53
N VAL A 26 -6.43 -0.01 7.53
CA VAL A 26 -7.43 0.80 8.23
C VAL A 26 -8.09 1.80 7.28
N TYR A 27 -7.29 2.54 6.51
CA TYR A 27 -7.80 3.46 5.48
C TYR A 27 -8.69 2.72 4.48
N TRP A 28 -8.26 1.54 4.04
CA TRP A 28 -9.02 0.70 3.12
C TRP A 28 -10.36 0.25 3.69
N TYR A 29 -10.35 -0.26 4.93
CA TYR A 29 -11.57 -0.67 5.62
C TYR A 29 -12.54 0.50 5.82
N ILE A 30 -12.03 1.69 6.17
CA ILE A 30 -12.86 2.90 6.29
C ILE A 30 -13.47 3.26 4.94
N LEU A 31 -12.70 3.22 3.86
CA LEU A 31 -13.19 3.51 2.51
C LEU A 31 -14.28 2.54 2.08
N VAL A 32 -14.08 1.23 2.28
CA VAL A 32 -15.11 0.20 2.00
C VAL A 32 -16.33 0.37 2.91
N PHE A 33 -16.14 0.76 4.18
CA PHE A 33 -17.26 1.01 5.10
C PHE A 33 -18.11 2.21 4.70
N ILE A 34 -17.48 3.33 4.30
CA ILE A 34 -18.17 4.55 3.87
C ILE A 34 -18.89 4.33 2.54
N VAL A 35 -18.22 3.68 1.58
CA VAL A 35 -18.74 3.50 0.22
C VAL A 35 -19.70 2.29 0.14
N GLY A 36 -19.64 1.37 1.10
CA GLY A 36 -20.37 0.10 1.06
C GLY A 36 -19.72 -0.90 0.11
N GLN A 37 -20.50 -1.86 -0.40
CA GLN A 37 -20.02 -2.67 -1.53
C GLN A 37 -19.71 -1.72 -2.69
N LEU A 38 -18.43 -1.58 -3.03
CA LEU A 38 -17.94 -0.70 -4.10
C LEU A 38 -18.72 -0.90 -5.40
N ASP A 39 -19.13 -2.13 -5.69
CA ASP A 39 -19.99 -2.43 -6.84
C ASP A 39 -21.31 -1.65 -6.79
N VAL A 40 -21.98 -1.64 -5.64
CA VAL A 40 -23.26 -0.96 -5.44
C VAL A 40 -23.12 0.56 -5.53
N ALA A 41 -21.97 1.11 -5.13
CA ALA A 41 -21.72 2.55 -5.20
C ALA A 41 -21.29 3.03 -6.59
N PHE A 42 -20.45 2.26 -7.29
CA PHE A 42 -19.91 2.65 -8.59
C PHE A 42 -20.83 2.27 -9.76
N TYR A 43 -21.59 1.17 -9.66
CA TYR A 43 -22.46 0.71 -10.73
C TYR A 43 -23.47 1.78 -11.21
N PRO A 44 -24.19 2.51 -10.32
CA PRO A 44 -25.14 3.55 -10.76
C PRO A 44 -24.44 4.74 -11.42
N LEU A 45 -23.26 5.09 -10.93
CA LEU A 45 -22.43 6.20 -11.40
C LEU A 45 -21.90 5.95 -12.81
N VAL A 46 -21.60 4.69 -13.10
CA VAL A 46 -21.01 4.24 -14.35
C VAL A 46 -22.07 3.84 -15.38
N ASN A 47 -23.21 3.28 -14.94
CA ASN A 47 -24.32 2.87 -15.80
C ASN A 47 -24.98 4.05 -16.56
N GLY A 48 -24.84 5.28 -16.07
CA GLY A 48 -25.30 6.48 -16.77
C GLY A 48 -24.52 6.81 -18.06
N TYR A 49 -23.39 6.13 -18.29
CA TYR A 49 -22.46 6.42 -19.38
C TYR A 49 -21.87 5.12 -19.92
N THR A 50 -22.36 4.65 -21.07
CA THR A 50 -21.94 3.40 -21.73
C THR A 50 -20.43 3.27 -21.88
N THR A 51 -19.72 4.37 -22.14
CA THR A 51 -18.24 4.36 -22.23
C THR A 51 -17.59 3.97 -20.91
N TYR A 52 -18.08 4.42 -19.76
CA TYR A 52 -17.47 4.10 -18.46
C TYR A 52 -17.78 2.67 -18.00
N MET A 53 -18.84 2.05 -18.53
CA MET A 53 -19.21 0.65 -18.28
C MET A 53 -18.12 -0.32 -18.71
N GLU A 54 -17.42 -0.03 -19.82
CA GLU A 54 -16.27 -0.82 -20.28
C GLU A 54 -15.06 -0.72 -19.33
N TRP A 55 -14.93 0.41 -18.62
CA TRP A 55 -13.86 0.66 -17.66
C TRP A 55 -14.15 0.13 -16.25
N TYR A 56 -15.43 -0.12 -15.94
CA TYR A 56 -15.90 -0.59 -14.63
C TYR A 56 -15.09 -1.75 -14.05
N PRO A 57 -14.87 -2.89 -14.75
CA PRO A 57 -14.15 -4.02 -14.18
C PRO A 57 -12.69 -3.67 -13.82
N TYR A 58 -12.05 -2.78 -14.58
CA TYR A 58 -10.68 -2.35 -14.29
C TYR A 58 -10.62 -1.43 -13.07
N ILE A 59 -11.60 -0.54 -12.92
CA ILE A 59 -11.71 0.33 -11.75
C ILE A 59 -11.94 -0.51 -10.48
N VAL A 60 -12.91 -1.43 -10.52
CA VAL A 60 -13.21 -2.33 -9.39
C VAL A 60 -11.99 -3.20 -9.05
N LEU A 61 -11.25 -3.69 -10.04
CA LEU A 61 -10.02 -4.44 -9.84
C LEU A 61 -8.92 -3.57 -9.20
N LEU A 62 -8.65 -2.38 -9.74
CA LEU A 62 -7.64 -1.48 -9.18
C LEU A 62 -7.95 -1.13 -7.74
N VAL A 63 -9.20 -0.78 -7.46
CA VAL A 63 -9.68 -0.41 -6.14
C VAL A 63 -9.51 -1.60 -5.19
N ASN A 64 -10.04 -2.79 -5.50
CA ASN A 64 -9.94 -3.95 -4.59
C ASN A 64 -8.53 -4.49 -4.37
N TYR A 65 -7.64 -4.41 -5.37
CA TYR A 65 -6.27 -4.96 -5.28
C TYR A 65 -5.22 -3.93 -4.87
N HIS A 66 -5.55 -2.63 -4.89
CA HIS A 66 -4.67 -1.56 -4.40
C HIS A 66 -4.06 -1.82 -3.00
N PRO A 67 -4.83 -2.20 -1.96
CA PRO A 67 -4.24 -2.46 -0.64
C PRO A 67 -3.18 -3.58 -0.68
N ILE A 68 -3.40 -4.63 -1.49
CA ILE A 68 -2.43 -5.73 -1.65
C ILE A 68 -1.15 -5.21 -2.30
N LEU A 69 -1.24 -4.36 -3.32
CA LEU A 69 -0.08 -3.76 -3.98
C LEU A 69 0.75 -2.91 -3.01
N ILE A 70 0.10 -2.13 -2.14
CA ILE A 70 0.81 -1.36 -1.11
C ILE A 70 1.48 -2.27 -0.09
N VAL A 71 0.82 -3.34 0.34
CA VAL A 71 1.44 -4.31 1.26
C VAL A 71 2.69 -4.93 0.64
N LEU A 72 2.62 -5.36 -0.62
CA LEU A 72 3.78 -5.90 -1.34
C LEU A 72 4.91 -4.88 -1.45
N TYR A 73 4.59 -3.62 -1.77
CA TYR A 73 5.56 -2.54 -1.80
C TYR A 73 6.22 -2.31 -0.43
N CYS A 74 5.44 -2.28 0.66
CA CYS A 74 5.97 -2.13 2.01
C CYS A 74 6.90 -3.29 2.40
N VAL A 75 6.55 -4.53 2.04
CA VAL A 75 7.39 -5.72 2.29
C VAL A 75 8.69 -5.64 1.51
N ALA A 76 8.64 -5.30 0.22
CA ALA A 76 9.82 -5.11 -0.60
C ALA A 76 10.72 -4.01 -0.02
N TRP A 77 10.15 -2.87 0.39
CA TRP A 77 10.89 -1.78 1.02
C TRP A 77 11.57 -2.21 2.32
N MET A 78 10.87 -2.94 3.21
CA MET A 78 11.44 -3.47 4.45
C MET A 78 12.62 -4.41 4.17
N TYR A 79 12.50 -5.24 3.14
CA TYR A 79 13.56 -6.17 2.74
C TYR A 79 14.81 -5.42 2.24
N PHE A 80 14.65 -4.50 1.28
CA PHE A 80 15.79 -3.75 0.73
C PHE A 80 16.48 -2.90 1.80
N ARG A 81 15.70 -2.18 2.63
CA ARG A 81 16.26 -1.39 3.74
C ARG A 81 16.92 -2.26 4.81
N GLY A 82 16.34 -3.41 5.12
CA GLY A 82 16.93 -4.37 6.06
C GLY A 82 18.31 -4.85 5.61
N ASN A 83 18.45 -5.13 4.32
CA ASN A 83 19.73 -5.56 3.72
C ASN A 83 20.77 -4.44 3.69
N GLU A 84 20.38 -3.19 3.44
CA GLU A 84 21.29 -2.04 3.50
C GLU A 84 21.89 -1.86 4.91
N VAL A 85 21.09 -2.09 5.95
CA VAL A 85 21.56 -2.05 7.34
C VAL A 85 22.60 -3.14 7.60
N ASP A 86 22.42 -4.35 7.09
CA ASP A 86 23.41 -5.43 7.21
C ASP A 86 24.70 -5.14 6.45
N ALA A 87 24.59 -4.70 5.20
CA ALA A 87 25.74 -4.33 4.39
C ALA A 87 26.59 -3.25 5.09
N SER A 88 25.94 -2.25 5.70
CA SER A 88 26.64 -1.20 6.43
C SER A 88 27.38 -1.67 7.69
N ARG A 89 26.95 -2.77 8.32
CA ARG A 89 27.61 -3.35 9.51
C ARG A 89 28.83 -4.19 9.13
N ASN A 90 28.80 -4.85 7.97
CA ASN A 90 29.91 -5.70 7.50
C ASN A 90 31.11 -4.93 6.96
N VAL A 91 31.00 -3.62 6.71
CA VAL A 91 32.10 -2.77 6.20
C VAL A 91 32.95 -2.17 7.34
N ILE A 92 32.50 -2.27 8.60
CA ILE A 92 33.15 -1.63 9.75
C ILE A 92 34.12 -2.59 10.48
N TYR A 93 34.11 -3.88 10.13
CA TYR A 93 35.02 -4.91 10.66
C TYR A 93 36.05 -5.31 9.59
#